data_AF-A0A2J0LLU0-F1
#
_entry.id   AF-A0A2J0LLU0-F1
#
_cell.length_a   1.000
_cell.length_b   1.000
_cell.length_c   1.000
_cell.angle_alpha   90.00
_cell.angle_beta   90.00
_cell.angle_gamma   90.00
#
_symmetry.space_group_name_H-M   'P 1'
#
loop_
_entity.id
_entity.type
_entity.pdbx_description
1 polymer ?
#
loop_
_entity_poly.entity_id
_entity_poly.type
_entity_poly.pdbx_seq_one_letter_code
_entity_poly.pdbx_strand_id
1 'polypeptide(L)'
;MSKTFKIILVLLVAVSVTLAAIVVIGFMGKEREYMKRLIVEDKLAAVLKAKMSIEKELETTKFAKEQAEAKVIKIEEKFKELSFRFDDVKQKSEYGAAELEAKKAELAKIRVDLDNEKREKLSISKKLDSLQADYDRANKEMSRLADEKADLEKRMSDLREKQSVNLDKIVVKTDEADGVTQAPKQAMQGKILVVNKEYSFIVTDIGQDKNIQKGAKFDVMDGAKFLGQAEIDKVYDTMSSATVLPGAKINDMKKGNVIIESR
;
A
#
# COMPACT_ATOMS: atom_id res chain seq x y z
N MET A 1 -25.51 -134.38 -46.01
CA MET A 1 -24.74 -133.54 -45.06
C MET A 1 -24.97 -134.03 -43.65
N SER A 2 -23.91 -134.41 -42.92
CA SER A 2 -24.01 -134.87 -41.54
C SER A 2 -24.47 -133.74 -40.60
N LYS A 3 -25.19 -134.08 -39.53
CA LYS A 3 -25.62 -133.11 -38.51
C LYS A 3 -24.43 -132.34 -37.91
N THR A 4 -23.27 -132.99 -37.83
CA THR A 4 -22.01 -132.41 -37.37
C THR A 4 -21.48 -131.29 -38.27
N PHE A 5 -21.59 -131.42 -39.60
CA PHE A 5 -21.16 -130.36 -40.53
C PHE A 5 -22.03 -129.10 -40.40
N LYS A 6 -23.33 -129.26 -40.19
CA LYS A 6 -24.25 -128.12 -39.96
C LYS A 6 -23.94 -127.37 -38.66
N ILE A 7 -23.60 -128.10 -37.59
CA ILE A 7 -23.24 -127.50 -36.29
C ILE A 7 -21.93 -126.69 -36.42
N ILE A 8 -20.91 -127.25 -37.08
CA ILE A 8 -19.62 -126.57 -37.29
C ILE A 8 -19.81 -125.30 -38.13
N LEU A 9 -20.63 -125.35 -39.18
CA LEU A 9 -20.90 -124.20 -40.03
C LEU A 9 -21.65 -123.09 -39.29
N VAL A 10 -22.62 -123.42 -38.45
CA VAL A 10 -23.33 -122.44 -37.60
C VAL A 10 -22.37 -121.80 -36.58
N LEU A 11 -21.47 -122.57 -35.98
CA LEU A 11 -20.48 -122.07 -35.02
C LEU A 11 -19.46 -121.14 -35.69
N LEU A 12 -19.01 -121.46 -36.90
CA LEU A 12 -18.10 -120.64 -37.68
C LEU A 12 -18.75 -119.31 -38.11
N VAL A 13 -20.02 -119.33 -38.52
CA VAL A 13 -20.79 -118.11 -38.80
C VAL A 13 -20.96 -117.28 -37.52
N ALA A 14 -21.27 -117.89 -36.38
CA ALA A 14 -21.39 -117.19 -35.10
C ALA A 14 -20.06 -116.50 -34.70
N VAL A 15 -18.93 -117.18 -34.87
CA VAL A 15 -17.60 -116.62 -34.60
C VAL A 15 -17.24 -115.48 -35.57
N SER A 16 -17.61 -115.60 -36.85
CA SER A 16 -17.42 -114.53 -37.82
C SER A 16 -18.23 -113.27 -37.47
N VAL A 17 -19.48 -113.45 -37.02
CA VAL A 17 -20.35 -112.34 -36.60
C VAL A 17 -19.83 -111.69 -35.33
N THR A 18 -19.32 -112.45 -34.35
CA THR A 18 -18.74 -111.87 -33.13
C THR A 18 -17.44 -111.12 -33.39
N LEU A 19 -16.57 -111.64 -34.27
CA LEU A 19 -15.36 -110.93 -34.71
C LEU A 19 -15.70 -109.63 -35.45
N ALA A 20 -16.69 -109.65 -36.35
CA ALA A 20 -17.16 -108.46 -37.03
C ALA A 20 -17.72 -107.42 -36.03
N ALA A 21 -18.49 -107.85 -35.03
CA ALA A 21 -19.00 -106.97 -33.98
C ALA A 21 -17.87 -106.33 -33.14
N ILE A 22 -16.83 -107.09 -32.79
CA ILE A 22 -15.67 -106.56 -32.03
C ILE A 22 -14.91 -105.52 -32.86
N VAL A 23 -14.71 -105.74 -34.17
CA VAL A 23 -14.06 -104.77 -35.06
C VAL A 23 -14.88 -103.48 -35.18
N VAL A 24 -16.21 -103.60 -35.32
CA VAL A 24 -17.11 -102.43 -35.37
C VAL A 24 -17.10 -101.66 -34.05
N ILE A 25 -17.15 -102.35 -32.90
CA ILE A 25 -17.08 -101.72 -31.57
C ILE A 25 -15.72 -101.04 -31.37
N GLY A 26 -14.62 -101.66 -31.79
CA GLY A 26 -13.28 -101.08 -31.73
C GLY A 26 -13.12 -99.83 -32.61
N PHE A 27 -13.67 -99.86 -33.82
CA PHE A 27 -13.67 -98.73 -34.74
C PHE A 27 -14.54 -97.56 -34.22
N MET A 28 -15.76 -97.85 -33.76
CA MET A 28 -16.64 -96.86 -33.10
C MET A 28 -16.01 -96.29 -31.81
N GLY A 29 -15.27 -97.10 -31.07
CA GLY A 29 -14.50 -96.65 -29.89
C GLY A 29 -13.41 -95.64 -30.28
N LYS A 30 -12.65 -95.93 -31.33
CA LYS A 30 -11.60 -95.05 -31.87
C LYS A 30 -12.16 -93.73 -32.40
N GLU A 31 -13.28 -93.75 -33.12
CA GLU A 31 -13.96 -92.53 -33.57
C GLU A 31 -14.48 -91.69 -32.39
N ARG A 32 -15.02 -92.32 -31.34
CA ARG A 32 -15.42 -91.61 -30.12
C ARG A 32 -14.23 -90.96 -29.41
N GLU A 33 -13.08 -91.61 -29.35
CA GLU A 33 -11.87 -91.01 -28.78
C GLU A 33 -11.37 -89.83 -29.62
N TYR A 34 -11.39 -89.96 -30.94
CA TYR A 34 -11.03 -88.87 -31.85
C TYR A 34 -11.97 -87.67 -31.67
N MET A 35 -13.29 -87.90 -31.62
CA MET A 35 -14.28 -86.85 -31.35
C MET A 35 -14.09 -86.21 -29.97
N LYS A 36 -13.77 -87.00 -28.93
CA LYS A 36 -13.46 -86.45 -27.60
C LYS A 36 -12.21 -85.58 -27.61
N ARG A 37 -11.15 -86.00 -28.29
CA ARG A 37 -9.92 -85.21 -28.45
C ARG A 37 -10.19 -83.92 -29.20
N LEU A 38 -10.93 -83.99 -30.31
CA LEU A 38 -11.32 -82.83 -31.09
C LEU A 38 -12.13 -81.83 -30.24
N ILE A 39 -13.11 -82.29 -29.46
CA ILE A 39 -13.90 -81.43 -28.56
C ILE A 39 -13.01 -80.80 -27.47
N VAL A 40 -12.03 -81.54 -26.94
CA VAL A 40 -11.10 -81.02 -25.93
C VAL A 40 -10.16 -79.99 -26.55
N GLU A 41 -9.65 -80.22 -27.76
CA GLU A 41 -8.84 -79.26 -28.51
C GLU A 41 -9.63 -77.99 -28.84
N ASP A 42 -10.87 -78.10 -29.29
CA ASP A 42 -11.76 -76.96 -29.54
C ASP A 42 -12.05 -76.17 -28.26
N LYS A 43 -12.33 -76.85 -27.15
CA LYS A 43 -12.51 -76.21 -25.84
C LYS A 43 -11.22 -75.52 -25.38
N LEU A 44 -10.07 -76.14 -25.56
CA LEU A 44 -8.78 -75.54 -25.22
C LEU A 44 -8.53 -74.29 -26.06
N ALA A 45 -8.77 -74.34 -27.36
CA ALA A 45 -8.67 -73.19 -28.26
C ALA A 45 -9.63 -72.06 -27.86
N ALA A 46 -10.89 -72.39 -27.52
CA ALA A 46 -11.86 -71.42 -27.03
C ALA A 46 -11.44 -70.77 -25.70
N VAL A 47 -10.91 -71.57 -24.76
CA VAL A 47 -10.40 -71.08 -23.47
C VAL A 47 -9.17 -70.20 -23.66
N LEU A 48 -8.24 -70.57 -24.54
CA LEU A 48 -7.07 -69.76 -24.85
C LEU A 48 -7.47 -68.43 -25.49
N LYS A 49 -8.41 -68.45 -26.44
CA LYS A 49 -8.93 -67.23 -27.07
C LYS A 49 -9.61 -66.31 -26.05
N ALA A 50 -10.43 -66.88 -25.15
CA ALA A 50 -11.08 -66.13 -24.07
C ALA A 50 -10.05 -65.57 -23.07
N LYS A 51 -9.01 -66.34 -22.74
CA LYS A 51 -7.91 -65.87 -21.90
C LYS A 51 -7.19 -64.69 -22.53
N MET A 52 -6.86 -64.76 -23.82
CA MET A 52 -6.22 -63.66 -24.54
C MET A 52 -7.10 -62.42 -24.62
N SER A 53 -8.42 -62.55 -24.81
CA SER A 53 -9.33 -61.39 -24.80
C SER A 53 -9.42 -60.76 -23.42
N ILE A 54 -9.49 -61.57 -22.36
CA ILE A 54 -9.50 -61.09 -20.98
C ILE A 54 -8.18 -60.40 -20.64
N GLU A 55 -7.04 -60.94 -21.04
CA GLU A 55 -5.72 -60.30 -20.83
C GLU A 55 -5.64 -58.94 -21.54
N LYS A 56 -6.15 -58.85 -22.78
CA LYS A 56 -6.22 -57.58 -23.52
C LYS A 56 -7.16 -56.56 -22.86
N GLU A 57 -8.33 -57.00 -22.41
CA GLU A 57 -9.26 -56.15 -21.66
C GLU A 57 -8.66 -55.67 -20.34
N LEU A 58 -7.92 -56.54 -19.64
CA LEU A 58 -7.22 -56.20 -18.40
C LEU A 58 -6.12 -55.16 -18.65
N GLU A 59 -5.35 -55.30 -19.73
CA GLU A 59 -4.32 -54.33 -20.11
C GLU A 59 -4.93 -52.97 -20.50
N THR A 60 -5.98 -52.95 -21.31
CA THR A 60 -6.68 -51.71 -21.68
C THR A 60 -7.33 -51.03 -20.48
N THR A 61 -7.92 -51.81 -19.57
CA THR A 61 -8.50 -51.32 -18.32
C THR A 61 -7.43 -50.74 -17.39
N LYS A 62 -6.27 -51.39 -17.30
CA LYS A 62 -5.13 -50.90 -16.51
C LYS A 62 -4.62 -49.56 -17.06
N PHE A 63 -4.46 -49.45 -18.38
CA PHE A 63 -4.06 -48.20 -19.02
C PHE A 63 -5.10 -47.08 -18.82
N ALA A 64 -6.39 -47.40 -18.94
CA ALA A 64 -7.47 -46.45 -18.68
C ALA A 64 -7.47 -45.98 -17.21
N LYS A 65 -7.20 -46.88 -16.26
CA LYS A 65 -7.07 -46.57 -14.84
C LYS A 65 -5.90 -45.64 -14.58
N GLU A 66 -4.70 -45.95 -15.10
CA GLU A 66 -3.51 -45.09 -14.95
C GLU A 66 -3.75 -43.70 -15.55
N GLN A 67 -4.43 -43.62 -16.71
CA GLN A 67 -4.79 -42.33 -17.31
C GLN A 67 -5.81 -41.55 -16.46
N ALA A 68 -6.78 -42.24 -15.86
CA ALA A 68 -7.75 -41.62 -14.97
C ALA A 68 -7.10 -41.07 -13.70
N GLU A 69 -6.21 -41.85 -13.06
CA GLU A 69 -5.44 -41.42 -11.89
C GLU A 69 -4.57 -40.19 -12.21
N ALA A 70 -3.89 -40.18 -13.37
CA ALA A 70 -3.12 -39.02 -13.81
C ALA A 70 -3.99 -37.77 -14.04
N LYS A 71 -5.24 -37.93 -14.51
CA LYS A 71 -6.19 -36.81 -14.66
C LYS A 71 -6.68 -36.31 -13.31
N VAL A 72 -6.95 -37.20 -12.35
CA VAL A 72 -7.35 -36.84 -10.99
C VAL A 72 -6.26 -35.99 -10.33
N ILE A 73 -5.01 -36.43 -10.40
CA ILE A 73 -3.86 -35.66 -9.86
C ILE A 73 -3.81 -34.25 -10.48
N LYS A 74 -3.92 -34.14 -11.81
CA LYS A 74 -3.93 -32.83 -12.50
C LYS A 74 -5.11 -31.94 -12.10
N ILE A 75 -6.27 -32.52 -11.85
CA ILE A 75 -7.46 -31.78 -11.38
C ILE A 75 -7.25 -31.31 -9.95
N GLU A 76 -6.69 -32.14 -9.07
CA GLU A 76 -6.36 -31.77 -7.69
C GLU A 76 -5.32 -30.65 -7.63
N GLU A 77 -4.29 -30.68 -8.48
CA GLU A 77 -3.30 -29.61 -8.62
C GLU A 77 -3.95 -28.30 -9.06
N LYS A 78 -4.79 -28.34 -10.10
CA LYS A 78 -5.54 -27.16 -10.57
C LYS A 78 -6.51 -26.64 -9.52
N PHE A 79 -7.14 -27.54 -8.76
CA PHE A 79 -8.06 -27.15 -7.69
C PHE A 79 -7.33 -26.45 -6.56
N LYS A 80 -6.16 -26.95 -6.15
CA LYS A 80 -5.28 -26.28 -5.18
C LYS A 80 -4.82 -24.91 -5.68
N GLU A 81 -4.40 -24.81 -6.93
CA GLU A 81 -4.00 -23.54 -7.54
C GLU A 81 -5.17 -22.55 -7.57
N LEU A 82 -6.36 -23.01 -7.97
CA LEU A 82 -7.55 -22.18 -8.05
C LEU A 82 -8.00 -21.71 -6.66
N SER A 83 -7.93 -22.58 -5.65
CA SER A 83 -8.22 -22.21 -4.26
C SER A 83 -7.25 -21.14 -3.76
N PHE A 84 -5.96 -21.28 -4.04
CA PHE A 84 -4.96 -20.28 -3.66
C PHE A 84 -5.22 -18.93 -4.34
N ARG A 85 -5.53 -18.93 -5.64
CA ARG A 85 -5.89 -17.70 -6.36
C ARG A 85 -7.18 -17.08 -5.84
N PHE A 86 -8.17 -17.90 -5.46
CA PHE A 86 -9.41 -17.42 -4.88
C PHE A 86 -9.17 -16.72 -3.54
N ASP A 87 -8.35 -17.30 -2.67
CA ASP A 87 -7.99 -16.70 -1.38
C ASP A 87 -7.19 -15.39 -1.56
N ASP A 88 -6.23 -15.35 -2.50
CA ASP A 88 -5.48 -14.12 -2.84
C ASP A 88 -6.40 -13.01 -3.36
N VAL A 89 -7.31 -13.33 -4.29
CA VAL A 89 -8.29 -12.38 -4.82
C VAL A 89 -9.24 -11.89 -3.73
N LYS A 90 -9.70 -12.78 -2.86
CA LYS A 90 -10.57 -12.43 -1.72
C LYS A 90 -9.85 -11.46 -0.78
N GLN A 91 -8.60 -11.76 -0.41
CA GLN A 91 -7.81 -10.90 0.47
C GLN A 91 -7.56 -9.52 -0.16
N LYS A 92 -7.23 -9.46 -1.46
CA LYS A 92 -7.08 -8.20 -2.20
C LYS A 92 -8.39 -7.40 -2.26
N SER A 93 -9.52 -8.08 -2.43
CA SER A 93 -10.83 -7.44 -2.42
C SER A 93 -11.17 -6.85 -1.04
N GLU A 94 -10.88 -7.57 0.04
CA GLU A 94 -11.10 -7.09 1.41
C GLU A 94 -10.19 -5.90 1.73
N TYR A 95 -8.91 -5.96 1.34
CA TYR A 95 -7.97 -4.85 1.48
C TYR A 95 -8.43 -3.61 0.68
N GLY A 96 -8.81 -3.79 -0.58
CA GLY A 96 -9.30 -2.69 -1.42
C GLY A 96 -10.59 -2.07 -0.88
N ALA A 97 -11.49 -2.87 -0.30
CA ALA A 97 -12.69 -2.36 0.35
C ALA A 97 -12.36 -1.53 1.61
N ALA A 98 -11.41 -1.99 2.43
CA ALA A 98 -10.96 -1.26 3.61
C ALA A 98 -10.26 0.07 3.24
N GLU A 99 -9.42 0.08 2.21
CA GLU A 99 -8.76 1.29 1.71
C GLU A 99 -9.78 2.29 1.15
N LEU A 100 -10.79 1.81 0.42
CA LEU A 100 -11.86 2.65 -0.09
C LEU A 100 -12.66 3.32 1.03
N GLU A 101 -13.00 2.59 2.09
CA GLU A 101 -13.69 3.15 3.26
C GLU A 101 -12.81 4.15 4.02
N ALA A 102 -11.51 3.87 4.17
CA ALA A 102 -10.57 4.82 4.75
C ALA A 102 -10.49 6.12 3.93
N LYS A 103 -10.39 6.03 2.60
CA LYS A 103 -10.37 7.18 1.70
C LYS A 103 -11.67 7.98 1.71
N LYS A 104 -12.82 7.31 1.79
CA LYS A 104 -14.12 7.98 1.98
C LYS A 104 -14.18 8.73 3.30
N ALA A 105 -13.68 8.15 4.38
CA ALA A 105 -13.62 8.82 5.68
C ALA A 105 -12.69 10.04 5.67
N GLU A 106 -11.52 9.95 5.01
CA GLU A 106 -10.63 11.10 4.78
C GLU A 106 -11.32 12.20 3.97
N LEU A 107 -12.00 11.86 2.87
CA LEU A 107 -12.74 12.83 2.06
C LEU A 107 -13.88 13.49 2.84
N ALA A 108 -14.57 12.75 3.71
CA ALA A 108 -15.59 13.31 4.58
C ALA A 108 -15.00 14.33 5.57
N LYS A 109 -13.84 14.04 6.18
CA LYS A 109 -13.13 14.97 7.05
C LYS A 109 -12.69 16.23 6.31
N ILE A 110 -12.03 16.06 5.16
CA ILE A 110 -11.57 17.20 4.33
C ILE A 110 -12.74 18.10 3.92
N ARG A 111 -13.91 17.53 3.61
CA ARG A 111 -15.12 18.32 3.30
C ARG A 111 -15.59 19.14 4.50
N VAL A 112 -15.61 18.55 5.70
CA VAL A 112 -15.97 19.26 6.94
C VAL A 112 -14.98 20.38 7.23
N ASP A 113 -13.68 20.11 7.10
CA ASP A 113 -12.62 21.09 7.32
C ASP A 113 -12.72 22.25 6.33
N LEU A 114 -12.96 21.95 5.04
CA LEU A 114 -13.16 22.96 4.00
C LEU A 114 -14.37 23.87 4.29
N ASP A 115 -15.48 23.29 4.77
CA ASP A 115 -16.67 24.07 5.14
C ASP A 115 -16.44 24.93 6.38
N ASN A 116 -15.68 24.45 7.36
CA ASN A 116 -15.28 25.22 8.53
C ASN A 116 -14.36 26.39 8.13
N GLU A 117 -13.33 26.15 7.32
CA GLU A 117 -12.41 27.18 6.85
C GLU A 117 -13.13 28.26 6.04
N LYS A 118 -14.10 27.87 5.18
CA LYS A 118 -14.96 28.82 4.47
C LYS A 118 -15.78 29.70 5.42
N ARG A 119 -16.35 29.12 6.48
CA ARG A 119 -17.11 29.85 7.51
C ARG A 119 -16.21 30.81 8.28
N GLU A 120 -15.03 30.35 8.67
CA GLU A 120 -14.03 31.19 9.34
C GLU A 120 -13.59 32.35 8.46
N LYS A 121 -13.25 32.09 7.19
CA LYS A 121 -12.89 33.14 6.21
C LYS A 121 -14.00 34.16 6.04
N LEU A 122 -15.26 33.73 5.98
CA LEU A 122 -16.41 34.64 5.88
C LEU A 122 -16.58 35.47 7.16
N SER A 123 -16.34 34.87 8.33
CA SER A 123 -16.37 35.59 9.61
C SER A 123 -15.23 36.60 9.75
N ILE A 124 -14.02 36.25 9.29
CA ILE A 124 -12.84 37.12 9.28
C ILE A 124 -13.07 38.28 8.30
N SER A 125 -13.58 38.00 7.10
CA SER A 125 -13.94 39.04 6.12
C SER A 125 -14.91 40.06 6.73
N LYS A 126 -15.99 39.60 7.39
CA LYS A 126 -16.93 40.48 8.07
C LYS A 126 -16.29 41.34 9.17
N LYS A 127 -15.37 40.75 9.95
CA LYS A 127 -14.62 41.49 10.98
C LYS A 127 -13.70 42.54 10.36
N LEU A 128 -13.07 42.21 9.24
CA LEU A 128 -12.20 43.10 8.49
C LEU A 128 -13.01 44.28 7.95
N ASP A 129 -14.18 44.03 7.37
CA ASP A 129 -15.10 45.07 6.90
C ASP A 129 -15.56 45.98 8.05
N SER A 130 -15.91 45.42 9.22
CA SER A 130 -16.29 46.23 10.39
C SER A 130 -15.12 47.05 10.93
N LEU A 131 -13.92 46.47 10.99
CA LEU A 131 -12.74 47.15 11.50
C LEU A 131 -12.30 48.27 10.55
N GLN A 132 -12.42 48.06 9.25
CA GLN A 132 -12.20 49.08 8.23
C GLN A 132 -13.18 50.25 8.43
N ALA A 133 -14.47 49.96 8.62
CA ALA A 133 -15.49 50.98 8.85
C ALA A 133 -15.26 51.76 10.16
N ASP A 134 -14.85 51.09 11.23
CA ASP A 134 -14.53 51.73 12.51
C ASP A 134 -13.25 52.56 12.42
N TYR A 135 -12.23 52.09 11.68
CA TYR A 135 -11.03 52.86 11.39
C TYR A 135 -11.36 54.15 10.62
N ASP A 136 -12.21 54.07 9.59
CA ASP A 136 -12.64 55.25 8.83
C ASP A 136 -13.44 56.24 9.70
N ARG A 137 -14.25 55.76 10.63
CA ARG A 137 -14.97 56.61 11.60
C ARG A 137 -14.01 57.28 12.57
N ALA A 138 -13.11 56.52 13.20
CA ALA A 138 -12.12 57.05 14.13
C ALA A 138 -11.21 58.09 13.45
N ASN A 139 -10.81 57.84 12.19
CA ASN A 139 -10.00 58.78 11.43
C ASN A 139 -10.74 60.09 11.12
N LYS A 140 -12.05 60.02 10.80
CA LYS A 140 -12.90 61.22 10.64
C LYS A 140 -13.07 61.99 11.94
N GLU A 141 -13.29 61.29 13.06
CA GLU A 141 -13.36 61.92 14.38
C GLU A 141 -12.04 62.58 14.77
N MET A 142 -10.91 61.93 14.48
CA MET A 142 -9.59 62.46 14.77
C MET A 142 -9.29 63.72 13.94
N SER A 143 -9.69 63.74 12.66
CA SER A 143 -9.63 64.96 11.83
C SER A 143 -10.49 66.08 12.42
N ARG A 144 -11.73 65.78 12.81
CA ARG A 144 -12.63 66.77 13.40
C ARG A 144 -12.10 67.34 14.72
N LEU A 145 -11.58 66.48 15.60
CA LEU A 145 -10.97 66.90 16.86
C LEU A 145 -9.70 67.72 16.63
N ALA A 146 -8.91 67.39 15.61
CA ALA A 146 -7.75 68.19 15.21
C ALA A 146 -8.18 69.59 14.75
N ASP A 147 -9.23 69.69 13.94
CA ASP A 147 -9.79 70.98 13.49
C ASP A 147 -10.36 71.79 14.67
N GLU A 148 -11.13 71.16 15.57
CA GLU A 148 -11.65 71.80 16.78
C GLU A 148 -10.50 72.28 17.69
N LYS A 149 -9.45 71.47 17.88
CA LYS A 149 -8.27 71.85 18.66
C LYS A 149 -7.55 73.04 18.03
N ALA A 150 -7.38 73.06 16.71
CA ALA A 150 -6.75 74.17 16.01
C ALA A 150 -7.56 75.47 16.16
N ASP A 151 -8.89 75.41 16.07
CA ASP A 151 -9.76 76.57 16.30
C ASP A 151 -9.69 77.05 17.75
N LEU A 152 -9.67 76.14 18.73
CA LEU A 152 -9.49 76.46 20.15
C LEU A 152 -8.12 77.06 20.44
N GLU A 153 -7.04 76.53 19.88
CA GLU A 153 -5.68 77.09 20.02
C GLU A 153 -5.60 78.50 19.42
N LYS A 154 -6.24 78.73 18.27
CA LYS A 154 -6.34 80.06 17.66
C LYS A 154 -7.09 81.03 18.57
N ARG A 155 -8.26 80.64 19.09
CA ARG A 155 -9.03 81.45 20.06
C ARG A 155 -8.25 81.72 21.35
N MET A 156 -7.50 80.72 21.86
CA MET A 156 -6.64 80.90 23.03
C MET A 156 -5.47 81.84 22.74
N SER A 157 -4.88 81.78 21.55
CA SER A 157 -3.85 82.73 21.12
C SER A 157 -4.41 84.14 21.06
N ASP A 158 -5.56 84.34 20.41
CA ASP A 158 -6.22 85.66 20.32
C ASP A 158 -6.59 86.21 21.71
N LEU A 159 -7.00 85.36 22.65
CA LEU A 159 -7.28 85.74 24.05
C LEU A 159 -5.99 86.03 24.83
N ARG A 160 -4.94 85.23 24.62
CA ARG A 160 -3.62 85.50 25.21
C ARG A 160 -3.05 86.79 24.69
N GLU A 161 -3.11 87.07 23.39
CA GLU A 161 -2.61 88.32 22.81
C GLU A 161 -3.37 89.54 23.38
N LYS A 162 -4.65 89.36 23.74
CA LYS A 162 -5.44 90.35 24.49
C LYS A 162 -5.08 90.46 25.98
N GLN A 163 -4.51 89.42 26.61
CA GLN A 163 -4.12 89.40 28.03
C GLN A 163 -2.62 89.61 28.28
N SER A 164 -1.76 89.34 27.30
CA SER A 164 -0.31 89.36 27.41
C SER A 164 0.24 90.69 26.92
N VAL A 165 -0.03 91.73 27.71
CA VAL A 165 0.91 92.84 27.83
C VAL A 165 2.01 92.37 28.79
N ASN A 166 3.21 92.20 28.24
CA ASN A 166 4.52 91.99 28.88
C ASN A 166 4.74 90.71 29.70
N LEU A 167 5.59 89.81 29.16
CA LEU A 167 6.80 89.35 29.85
C LEU A 167 7.73 88.62 28.87
N ASP A 168 8.95 89.14 28.80
CA ASP A 168 10.03 88.78 27.87
C ASP A 168 10.49 87.32 27.96
N LYS A 169 10.80 86.76 26.79
CA LYS A 169 11.27 85.39 26.56
C LYS A 169 12.81 85.37 26.56
N ILE A 170 13.40 84.70 27.56
CA ILE A 170 14.83 84.34 27.57
C ILE A 170 15.01 83.09 26.70
N VAL A 171 15.88 83.21 25.69
CA VAL A 171 16.27 82.17 24.75
C VAL A 171 17.59 81.57 25.21
N VAL A 172 17.66 80.26 25.43
CA VAL A 172 18.92 79.52 25.58
C VAL A 172 19.09 78.64 24.34
N LYS A 173 20.14 78.96 23.57
CA LYS A 173 20.69 78.14 22.48
C LYS A 173 21.60 77.06 23.08
N THR A 174 21.57 75.86 22.51
CA THR A 174 22.71 74.96 22.49
C THR A 174 22.80 74.27 21.13
N ASP A 175 23.98 74.41 20.54
CA ASP A 175 24.43 73.95 19.24
C ASP A 175 24.79 72.45 19.23
N GLU A 176 24.71 71.84 18.03
CA GLU A 176 25.66 70.88 17.41
C GLU A 176 26.02 69.57 18.16
N ALA A 177 26.38 68.42 17.56
CA ALA A 177 26.38 67.82 16.23
C ALA A 177 26.87 66.35 16.43
N ASP A 178 26.55 65.48 15.48
CA ASP A 178 27.28 64.27 15.02
C ASP A 178 27.81 63.19 15.99
N GLY A 179 27.50 61.93 15.64
CA GLY A 179 28.18 60.77 16.20
C GLY A 179 27.59 59.43 15.81
N VAL A 180 27.76 59.03 14.54
CA VAL A 180 27.54 57.68 14.03
C VAL A 180 28.46 56.70 14.77
N THR A 181 27.90 55.74 15.51
CA THR A 181 28.64 54.55 15.94
C THR A 181 27.75 53.32 15.81
N GLN A 182 28.24 52.39 15.01
CA GLN A 182 27.60 51.14 14.60
C GLN A 182 27.10 50.34 15.80
N ALA A 183 25.82 49.97 15.75
CA ALA A 183 25.24 49.02 16.68
C ALA A 183 25.95 47.65 16.53
N PRO A 184 26.29 46.97 17.65
CA PRO A 184 26.87 45.65 17.61
C PRO A 184 25.93 44.69 16.88
N LYS A 185 26.44 43.92 15.91
CA LYS A 185 25.73 42.78 15.29
C LYS A 185 25.16 41.91 16.41
N GLN A 186 23.86 42.04 16.66
CA GLN A 186 23.14 41.19 17.60
C GLN A 186 23.27 39.76 17.06
N ALA A 187 23.79 38.86 17.90
CA ALA A 187 23.86 37.45 17.55
C ALA A 187 22.44 36.98 17.25
N MET A 188 22.17 36.62 15.99
CA MET A 188 20.84 36.20 15.59
C MET A 188 20.57 34.82 16.21
N GLN A 189 19.60 34.80 17.14
CA GLN A 189 19.19 33.62 17.87
C GLN A 189 17.75 33.25 17.50
N GLY A 190 17.48 31.97 17.40
CA GLY A 190 16.13 31.44 17.18
C GLY A 190 15.95 30.04 17.71
N LYS A 191 14.83 29.42 17.36
CA LYS A 191 14.40 28.11 17.84
C LYS A 191 14.00 27.20 16.71
N ILE A 192 14.25 25.91 16.90
CA ILE A 192 13.77 24.87 16.00
C ILE A 192 12.27 24.66 16.22
N LEU A 193 11.49 24.82 15.16
CA LEU A 193 10.06 24.57 15.13
C LEU A 193 9.76 23.09 14.82
N VAL A 194 10.46 22.53 13.84
CA VAL A 194 10.25 21.14 13.35
C VAL A 194 11.60 20.51 13.01
N VAL A 195 11.75 19.22 13.32
CA VAL A 195 12.91 18.41 12.95
C VAL A 195 12.44 17.26 12.08
N ASN A 196 13.01 17.11 10.89
CA ASN A 196 12.82 15.95 10.05
C ASN A 196 14.10 15.10 10.05
N LYS A 197 14.06 14.00 10.82
CA LYS A 197 15.21 13.10 11.03
C LYS A 197 15.52 12.25 9.81
N GLU A 198 14.53 11.95 8.99
CA GLU A 198 14.67 11.09 7.81
C GLU A 198 15.44 11.80 6.69
N TYR A 199 15.18 13.10 6.52
CA TYR A 199 15.74 13.91 5.43
C TYR A 199 16.82 14.91 5.89
N SER A 200 17.26 14.80 7.14
CA SER A 200 18.32 15.65 7.71
C SER A 200 18.08 17.16 7.57
N PHE A 201 16.86 17.64 7.82
CA PHE A 201 16.57 19.07 7.81
C PHE A 201 15.74 19.52 9.02
N ILE A 202 15.84 20.80 9.34
CA ILE A 202 15.12 21.47 10.41
C ILE A 202 14.41 22.71 9.86
N VAL A 203 13.32 23.10 10.53
CA VAL A 203 12.62 24.37 10.29
C VAL A 203 12.78 25.24 11.51
N THR A 204 13.13 26.50 11.33
CA THR A 204 13.49 27.44 12.40
C THR A 204 12.60 28.67 12.37
N ASP A 205 12.45 29.35 13.52
CA ASP A 205 11.63 30.57 13.68
C ASP A 205 12.35 31.87 13.25
N ILE A 206 13.33 31.74 12.35
CA ILE A 206 14.09 32.87 11.83
C ILE A 206 13.90 32.90 10.32
N GLY A 207 13.38 34.01 9.79
CA GLY A 207 13.12 34.19 8.37
C GLY A 207 13.76 35.46 7.81
N GLN A 208 13.17 35.97 6.72
CA GLN A 208 13.58 37.20 6.06
C GLN A 208 13.36 38.43 6.94
N ASP A 209 12.37 38.38 7.84
CA ASP A 209 12.09 39.40 8.86
C ASP A 209 13.30 39.73 9.75
N LYS A 210 14.17 38.74 9.96
CA LYS A 210 15.42 38.84 10.73
C LYS A 210 16.65 38.91 9.83
N ASN A 211 16.47 39.21 8.54
CA ASN A 211 17.53 39.40 7.55
C ASN A 211 18.38 38.14 7.28
N ILE A 212 17.78 36.94 7.35
CA ILE A 212 18.46 35.69 7.01
C ILE A 212 18.54 35.49 5.50
N GLN A 213 19.69 35.00 5.05
CA GLN A 213 19.96 34.69 3.65
C GLN A 213 20.18 33.18 3.45
N LYS A 214 19.89 32.71 2.24
CA LYS A 214 20.23 31.34 1.81
C LYS A 214 21.74 31.11 1.90
N GLY A 215 22.15 29.98 2.46
CA GLY A 215 23.56 29.62 2.68
C GLY A 215 24.13 30.07 4.04
N ALA A 216 23.36 30.77 4.87
CA ALA A 216 23.77 31.09 6.23
C ALA A 216 23.91 29.81 7.08
N LYS A 217 24.95 29.76 7.94
CA LYS A 217 25.23 28.61 8.80
C LYS A 217 24.87 28.91 10.25
N PHE A 218 24.26 27.93 10.90
CA PHE A 218 23.76 28.03 12.26
C PHE A 218 24.26 26.87 13.11
N ASP A 219 24.66 27.18 14.33
CA ASP A 219 25.01 26.21 15.34
C ASP A 219 23.77 25.85 16.16
N VAL A 220 23.44 24.56 16.19
CA VAL A 220 22.31 24.00 16.91
C VAL A 220 22.76 23.60 18.31
N MET A 221 22.13 24.17 19.33
CA MET A 221 22.45 23.95 20.74
C MET A 221 21.22 23.47 21.52
N ASP A 222 21.45 22.51 22.42
CA ASP A 222 20.51 22.09 23.45
C ASP A 222 21.01 22.57 24.81
N GLY A 223 20.57 23.76 25.21
CA GLY A 223 21.13 24.48 26.37
C GLY A 223 22.60 24.81 26.15
N ALA A 224 23.49 24.13 26.88
CA ALA A 224 24.95 24.29 26.77
C ALA A 224 25.62 23.23 25.86
N LYS A 225 24.86 22.25 25.35
CA LYS A 225 25.40 21.15 24.55
C LYS A 225 25.28 21.47 23.06
N PHE A 226 26.42 21.50 22.36
CA PHE A 226 26.45 21.62 20.91
C PHE A 226 25.99 20.30 20.25
N LEU A 227 25.00 20.40 19.36
CA LEU A 227 24.42 19.26 18.65
C LEU A 227 24.91 19.15 17.20
N GLY A 228 25.30 20.25 16.57
CA GLY A 228 25.82 20.26 15.21
C GLY A 228 25.55 21.58 14.48
N GLN A 229 25.95 21.64 13.20
CA GLN A 229 25.76 22.81 12.35
C GLN A 229 24.69 22.53 11.28
N ALA A 230 23.92 23.56 10.92
CA ALA A 230 22.90 23.51 9.86
C ALA A 230 23.07 24.70 8.91
N GLU A 231 22.76 24.51 7.64
CA GLU A 231 22.86 25.52 6.58
C GLU A 231 21.48 25.82 6.00
N ILE A 232 21.13 27.09 5.86
CA ILE A 232 19.81 27.50 5.34
C ILE A 232 19.71 27.20 3.84
N ASP A 233 18.75 26.35 3.44
CA ASP A 233 18.45 26.09 2.03
C ASP A 233 17.33 27.02 1.50
N LYS A 234 16.29 27.27 2.32
CA LYS A 234 15.16 28.12 1.94
C LYS A 234 14.77 29.07 3.05
N VAL A 235 14.54 30.34 2.70
CA VAL A 235 14.08 31.39 3.62
C VAL A 235 12.65 31.77 3.22
N TYR A 236 11.78 31.88 4.22
CA TYR A 236 10.44 32.46 4.12
C TYR A 236 10.39 33.71 5.01
N ASP A 237 9.28 34.45 4.96
CA ASP A 237 9.12 35.72 5.68
C ASP A 237 9.44 35.61 7.18
N THR A 238 8.90 34.58 7.86
CA THR A 238 8.99 34.41 9.33
C THR A 238 9.71 33.13 9.77
N MET A 239 10.17 32.30 8.82
CA MET A 239 10.80 31.02 9.12
C MET A 239 11.78 30.63 8.02
N SER A 240 12.69 29.70 8.32
CA SER A 240 13.61 29.15 7.31
C SER A 240 13.76 27.64 7.47
N SER A 241 14.07 26.99 6.35
CA SER A 241 14.41 25.57 6.31
C SER A 241 15.91 25.43 6.13
N ALA A 242 16.52 24.67 7.04
CA ALA A 242 17.95 24.45 7.09
C ALA A 242 18.28 22.95 6.96
N THR A 243 19.24 22.62 6.12
CA THR A 243 19.80 21.28 6.00
C THR A 243 20.89 21.08 7.04
N VAL A 244 20.83 19.98 7.77
CA VAL A 244 21.79 19.65 8.81
C VAL A 244 23.08 19.11 8.17
N LEU A 245 24.23 19.67 8.52
CA LEU A 245 25.52 19.29 7.94
C LEU A 245 26.03 17.93 8.47
N PRO A 246 26.81 17.17 7.68
CA PRO A 246 27.39 15.90 8.10
C PRO A 246 28.24 16.05 9.37
N GLY A 247 28.02 15.19 10.36
CA GLY A 247 28.69 15.24 11.68
C GLY A 247 27.80 15.78 12.81
N ALA A 248 26.62 16.31 12.49
CA ALA A 248 25.63 16.71 13.47
C ALA A 248 24.83 15.53 14.05
N LYS A 249 24.51 15.61 15.35
CA LYS A 249 23.69 14.63 16.07
C LYS A 249 22.20 14.92 15.89
N ILE A 250 21.67 14.76 14.68
CA ILE A 250 20.25 15.06 14.40
C ILE A 250 19.27 14.25 15.26
N ASN A 251 19.66 13.06 15.70
CA ASN A 251 18.85 12.24 16.59
C ASN A 251 18.60 12.90 17.95
N ASP A 252 19.53 13.74 18.41
CA ASP A 252 19.45 14.51 19.65
C ASP A 252 18.69 15.84 19.46
N MET A 253 18.51 16.31 18.21
CA MET A 253 17.81 17.56 17.90
C MET A 253 16.29 17.41 18.07
N LYS A 254 15.68 18.38 18.73
CA LYS A 254 14.25 18.43 19.06
C LYS A 254 13.68 19.84 18.87
N LYS A 255 12.36 19.92 18.75
CA LYS A 255 11.62 21.18 18.78
C LYS A 255 11.98 21.96 20.05
N GLY A 256 12.29 23.25 19.89
CA GLY A 256 12.67 24.15 20.97
C GLY A 256 14.17 24.29 21.22
N ASN A 257 15.01 23.46 20.58
CA ASN A 257 16.46 23.69 20.60
C ASN A 257 16.81 25.04 19.96
N VAL A 258 17.88 25.65 20.46
CA VAL A 258 18.30 27.01 20.09
C VAL A 258 19.23 26.93 18.90
N ILE A 259 19.07 27.85 17.95
CA ILE A 259 20.02 28.07 16.87
C ILE A 259 20.67 29.44 17.02
N ILE A 260 21.97 29.51 16.76
CA ILE A 260 22.76 30.74 16.80
C ILE A 260 23.56 30.82 15.51
N GLU A 261 23.62 31.99 14.89
CA GLU A 261 24.44 32.22 13.70
C GLU A 261 25.90 31.84 13.98
N SER A 262 26.44 30.92 13.18
CA SER A 262 27.82 30.45 13.29
C SER A 262 28.72 31.53 12.69
N ARG A 263 29.69 32.02 13.47
CA ARG A 263 30.61 33.11 13.07
C ARG A 263 31.73 32.62 12.15
#